data_AF-A0A431UBG4-F1
#
_entry.id   AF-A0A431UBG4-F1
#
_cell.length_a   1.000
_cell.length_b   1.000
_cell.length_c   1.000
_cell.angle_alpha   90.00
_cell.angle_beta   90.00
_cell.angle_gamma   90.00
#
_symmetry.space_group_name_H-M   'P 1'
#
loop_
_entity.id
_entity.type
_entity.pdbx_description
1 polymer ?
#
loop_
_entity_poly.entity_id
_entity_poly.type
_entity_poly.pdbx_seq_one_letter_code
_entity_poly.pdbx_strand_id
1 'polypeptide(L)'
;MDKRQEMIEMCKELRLPSIRGFIQEDDMWKQYQTAEDFLYHALVQEMEDREVRAKANRIRSANFPEKKLLTELEFERLPQNAASRLPHLRKLDFIQEKQNVLLIGSPGTGKTHIAIGLGIEACLAGYKVFFTTVSSLVNQLKESRSERTLRSFELKFEKYDLVIIDELGYISFDKEGAELLFTHLSLRAGRASTIVTSNLSFDRWEEIFHDPVLTAALTDRLTHRAYMVDMVGPSYRILDTKEWLENSQV
;
A
#
# COMPACT_ATOMS: atom_id res chain seq x y z
N MET A 1 -47.69 -10.61 7.26
CA MET A 1 -46.41 -10.03 7.70
C MET A 1 -46.31 -8.63 7.12
N ASP A 2 -45.69 -7.70 7.85
CA ASP A 2 -45.45 -6.35 7.34
C ASP A 2 -44.47 -6.43 6.16
N LYS A 3 -44.90 -6.00 4.96
CA LYS A 3 -44.07 -6.04 3.73
C LYS A 3 -42.73 -5.34 3.95
N ARG A 4 -42.70 -4.32 4.81
CA ARG A 4 -41.48 -3.61 5.17
C ARG A 4 -40.48 -4.51 5.90
N GLN A 5 -40.95 -5.33 6.83
CA GLN A 5 -40.11 -6.28 7.55
C GLN A 5 -39.54 -7.35 6.61
N GLU A 6 -40.33 -7.83 5.65
CA GLU A 6 -39.86 -8.75 4.60
C GLU A 6 -38.77 -8.11 3.74
N MET A 7 -38.94 -6.84 3.34
CA MET A 7 -37.93 -6.10 2.59
C MET A 7 -36.62 -5.92 3.36
N ILE A 8 -36.68 -5.68 4.68
CA ILE A 8 -35.48 -5.56 5.52
C ILE A 8 -34.71 -6.89 5.57
N GLU A 9 -35.40 -8.02 5.72
CA GLU A 9 -34.75 -9.35 5.70
C GLU A 9 -34.20 -9.68 4.31
N MET A 10 -34.93 -9.40 3.23
CA MET A 10 -34.41 -9.55 1.86
C MET A 10 -33.15 -8.72 1.63
N CYS A 11 -33.12 -7.45 2.08
CA CYS A 11 -31.93 -6.61 1.96
C CYS A 11 -30.74 -7.17 2.76
N LYS A 12 -30.99 -7.82 3.90
CA LYS A 12 -29.95 -8.48 4.69
C LYS A 12 -29.37 -9.70 3.95
N GLU A 13 -30.22 -10.54 3.36
CA GLU A 13 -29.79 -11.71 2.58
C GLU A 13 -29.02 -11.32 1.32
N LEU A 14 -29.50 -10.30 0.59
CA LEU A 14 -28.85 -9.76 -0.60
C LEU A 14 -27.62 -8.88 -0.29
N ARG A 15 -27.32 -8.65 0.99
CA ARG A 15 -26.23 -7.79 1.48
C ARG A 15 -26.33 -6.36 0.96
N LEU A 16 -27.51 -5.75 1.01
CA LEU A 16 -27.81 -4.36 0.62
C LEU A 16 -27.95 -3.46 1.87
N PRO A 17 -26.87 -3.21 2.64
CA PRO A 17 -26.95 -2.51 3.92
C PRO A 17 -27.43 -1.06 3.81
N SER A 18 -27.13 -0.36 2.71
CA SER A 18 -27.52 1.04 2.54
C SER A 18 -29.01 1.14 2.20
N ILE A 19 -29.50 0.30 1.28
CA ILE A 19 -30.94 0.20 0.99
C ILE A 19 -31.73 -0.24 2.23
N ARG A 20 -31.17 -1.17 3.02
CA ARG A 20 -31.77 -1.58 4.29
C ARG A 20 -31.94 -0.39 5.25
N GLY A 21 -30.93 0.48 5.35
CA GLY A 21 -31.01 1.71 6.15
C GLY A 21 -32.11 2.63 5.65
N PHE A 22 -32.19 2.85 4.33
CA PHE A 22 -33.23 3.67 3.70
C PHE A 22 -34.65 3.15 4.00
N ILE A 23 -34.87 1.84 3.98
CA ILE A 23 -36.18 1.24 4.28
C ILE A 23 -36.51 1.35 5.78
N GLN A 24 -35.51 1.39 6.66
CA GLN A 24 -35.70 1.52 8.11
C GLN A 24 -36.08 2.95 8.54
N GLU A 25 -35.84 3.95 7.70
CA GLU A 25 -36.23 5.34 7.97
C GLU A 25 -37.67 5.61 7.51
N ASP A 26 -38.57 5.88 8.48
CA ASP A 26 -40.04 5.97 8.29
C ASP A 26 -40.50 7.02 7.27
N ASP A 27 -39.67 8.01 6.95
CA ASP A 27 -40.04 9.18 6.14
C ASP A 27 -39.29 9.29 4.81
N MET A 28 -38.25 8.48 4.57
CA MET A 28 -37.41 8.62 3.37
C MET A 28 -38.17 8.33 2.08
N TRP A 29 -39.04 7.32 2.06
CA TRP A 29 -39.86 6.98 0.89
C TRP A 29 -40.90 8.05 0.54
N LYS A 30 -41.31 8.89 1.50
CA LYS A 30 -42.25 10.00 1.27
C LYS A 30 -41.61 11.19 0.53
N GLN A 31 -40.28 11.24 0.48
CA GLN A 31 -39.55 12.30 -0.21
C GLN A 31 -39.52 12.10 -1.74
N TYR A 32 -39.87 10.90 -2.22
CA TYR A 32 -39.86 10.57 -3.64
C TYR A 32 -41.30 10.47 -4.18
N GLN A 33 -41.51 11.01 -5.38
CA GLN A 33 -42.85 11.07 -6.00
C GLN A 33 -43.28 9.72 -6.59
N THR A 34 -42.32 8.91 -7.03
CA THR A 34 -42.58 7.60 -7.63
C THR A 34 -41.74 6.50 -6.97
N ALA A 35 -42.24 5.26 -7.05
CA ALA A 35 -41.48 4.08 -6.60
C ALA A 35 -40.21 3.84 -7.43
N GLU A 36 -40.24 4.24 -8.71
CA GLU A 36 -39.08 4.16 -9.61
C GLU A 36 -37.97 5.10 -9.16
N ASP A 37 -38.29 6.36 -8.83
CA ASP A 37 -37.31 7.33 -8.33
C ASP A 37 -36.69 6.86 -7.01
N PHE A 38 -37.51 6.38 -6.07
CA PHE A 38 -37.01 5.83 -4.81
C PHE A 38 -36.03 4.67 -5.05
N LEU A 39 -36.39 3.72 -5.92
CA LEU A 39 -35.54 2.58 -6.22
C LEU A 39 -34.24 3.01 -6.90
N TYR A 40 -34.31 3.93 -7.86
CA TYR A 40 -33.14 4.48 -8.54
C TYR A 40 -32.17 5.11 -7.54
N HIS A 41 -32.64 6.00 -6.66
CA HIS A 41 -31.79 6.66 -5.67
C HIS A 41 -31.23 5.70 -4.61
N ALA A 42 -32.03 4.73 -4.15
CA ALA A 42 -31.56 3.71 -3.22
C ALA A 42 -30.44 2.84 -3.84
N LEU A 43 -30.57 2.47 -5.12
CA LEU A 43 -29.54 1.72 -5.85
C LEU A 43 -28.27 2.55 -6.07
N VAL A 44 -28.41 3.82 -6.45
CA VAL A 44 -27.27 4.74 -6.60
C VAL A 44 -26.49 4.85 -5.29
N GLN A 45 -27.18 5.11 -4.17
CA GLN A 45 -26.55 5.20 -2.86
C GLN A 45 -25.84 3.90 -2.45
N GLU A 46 -26.48 2.75 -2.67
CA GLU A 46 -25.89 1.46 -2.36
C GLU A 46 -24.62 1.19 -3.20
N MET A 47 -24.61 1.59 -4.47
CA MET A 47 -23.44 1.51 -5.33
C MET A 47 -22.30 2.40 -4.82
N GLU A 48 -22.57 3.67 -4.49
CA GLU A 48 -21.60 4.62 -3.97
C GLU A 48 -21.01 4.15 -2.63
N ASP A 49 -21.86 3.74 -1.69
CA ASP A 49 -21.42 3.24 -0.38
C ASP A 49 -20.61 1.95 -0.51
N ARG A 50 -20.94 1.07 -1.47
CA ARG A 50 -20.13 -0.12 -1.76
C ARG A 50 -18.75 0.26 -2.28
N GLU A 51 -18.65 1.27 -3.13
CA GLU A 51 -17.36 1.75 -3.63
C GLU A 51 -16.51 2.33 -2.49
N VAL A 52 -17.09 3.17 -1.64
CA VAL A 52 -16.44 3.74 -0.45
C VAL A 52 -15.96 2.63 0.49
N ARG A 53 -16.84 1.66 0.81
CA ARG A 53 -16.47 0.50 1.65
C ARG A 53 -15.38 -0.35 1.00
N ALA A 54 -15.39 -0.54 -0.31
CA ALA A 54 -14.36 -1.28 -1.02
C ALA A 54 -13.00 -0.58 -0.93
N LYS A 55 -12.94 0.74 -1.14
CA LYS A 55 -11.72 1.56 -0.99
C LYS A 55 -11.19 1.47 0.45
N ALA A 56 -12.03 1.70 1.45
CA ALA A 56 -11.65 1.62 2.86
C ALA A 56 -11.14 0.22 3.26
N ASN A 57 -11.79 -0.84 2.76
CA ASN A 57 -11.36 -2.21 3.01
C ASN A 57 -10.01 -2.54 2.37
N ARG A 58 -9.70 -2.03 1.17
CA ARG A 58 -8.38 -2.19 0.54
C ARG A 58 -7.29 -1.51 1.37
N ILE A 59 -7.50 -0.26 1.80
CA ILE A 59 -6.54 0.47 2.65
C ILE A 59 -6.31 -0.29 3.97
N ARG A 60 -7.38 -0.74 4.63
CA ARG A 60 -7.28 -1.52 5.87
C ARG A 60 -6.54 -2.84 5.67
N SER A 61 -6.78 -3.51 4.55
CA SER A 61 -6.17 -4.81 4.23
C SER A 61 -4.72 -4.70 3.77
N ALA A 62 -4.27 -3.51 3.39
CA ALA A 62 -2.91 -3.24 2.96
C ALA A 62 -1.90 -3.18 4.12
N ASN A 63 -2.35 -3.11 5.37
CA ASN A 63 -1.49 -3.18 6.56
C ASN A 63 -0.44 -2.05 6.66
N PHE A 64 -0.82 -0.83 6.28
CA PHE A 64 0.04 0.34 6.49
C PHE A 64 0.22 0.62 8.00
N PRO A 65 1.44 0.97 8.46
CA PRO A 65 1.70 1.26 9.87
C PRO A 65 1.06 2.57 10.31
N GLU A 66 0.91 3.50 9.36
CA GLU A 66 0.30 4.81 9.55
C GLU A 66 -0.36 5.29 8.26
N LYS A 67 -1.29 6.23 8.38
CA LYS A 67 -1.88 6.91 7.21
C LYS A 67 -1.03 8.12 6.87
N LYS A 68 -0.37 8.09 5.71
CA LYS A 68 0.44 9.19 5.18
C LYS A 68 0.03 9.51 3.76
N LEU A 69 -0.52 10.69 3.54
CA LEU A 69 -1.02 11.11 2.22
C LEU A 69 0.07 11.85 1.45
N LEU A 70 0.08 11.71 0.12
CA LEU A 70 1.02 12.46 -0.71
C LEU A 70 0.77 13.97 -0.66
N THR A 71 -0.43 14.41 -0.31
CA THR A 71 -0.78 15.82 -0.10
C THR A 71 -0.17 16.41 1.16
N GLU A 72 0.26 15.59 2.11
CA GLU A 72 0.97 16.02 3.33
C GLU A 72 2.47 16.25 3.07
N LEU A 73 2.98 15.87 1.89
CA LEU A 73 4.38 16.11 1.53
C LEU A 73 4.57 17.56 1.09
N GLU A 74 5.50 18.24 1.76
CA GLU A 74 6.02 19.53 1.30
C GLU A 74 6.94 19.31 0.09
N PHE A 75 6.41 19.53 -1.11
CA PHE A 75 7.12 19.33 -2.39
C PHE A 75 8.45 20.09 -2.45
N GLU A 76 8.54 21.26 -1.83
CA GLU A 76 9.74 22.10 -1.81
C GLU A 76 10.86 21.50 -0.94
N ARG A 77 10.51 20.70 0.07
CA ARG A 77 11.46 20.03 0.97
C ARG A 77 11.92 18.66 0.41
N LEU A 78 11.26 18.14 -0.63
CA LEU A 78 11.61 16.85 -1.20
C LEU A 78 12.94 16.92 -1.97
N PRO A 79 13.75 15.85 -1.95
CA PRO A 79 14.89 15.73 -2.86
C PRO A 79 14.49 15.99 -4.31
N GLN A 80 15.31 16.72 -5.08
CA GLN A 80 14.99 17.14 -6.45
C GLN A 80 14.58 15.98 -7.37
N ASN A 81 15.29 14.84 -7.27
CA ASN A 81 14.99 13.64 -8.04
C ASN A 81 13.59 13.10 -7.69
N ALA A 82 13.26 13.03 -6.40
CA ALA A 82 11.93 12.64 -5.91
C ALA A 82 10.83 13.61 -6.38
N ALA A 83 11.04 14.92 -6.22
CA ALA A 83 10.09 15.95 -6.64
C ALA A 83 9.79 15.89 -8.14
N SER A 84 10.80 15.63 -8.97
CA SER A 84 10.62 15.51 -10.43
C SER A 84 9.86 14.26 -10.87
N ARG A 85 10.01 13.14 -10.15
CA ARG A 85 9.41 11.85 -10.50
C ARG A 85 8.03 11.63 -9.87
N LEU A 86 7.77 12.25 -8.71
CA LEU A 86 6.53 12.05 -7.96
C LEU A 86 5.25 12.33 -8.78
N PRO A 87 5.16 13.39 -9.62
CA PRO A 87 3.99 13.61 -10.47
C PRO A 87 3.69 12.46 -11.43
N HIS A 88 4.72 11.77 -11.94
CA HIS A 88 4.55 10.60 -12.79
C HIS A 88 4.13 9.37 -11.97
N LEU A 89 4.78 9.13 -10.83
CA LEU A 89 4.45 8.00 -9.96
C LEU A 89 3.01 8.07 -9.42
N ARG A 90 2.51 9.29 -9.18
CA ARG A 90 1.11 9.53 -8.75
C ARG A 90 0.06 9.06 -9.74
N LYS A 91 0.40 8.89 -11.02
CA LYS A 91 -0.51 8.35 -12.03
C LYS A 91 -0.71 6.83 -11.90
N LEU A 92 0.19 6.15 -11.18
CA LEU A 92 0.17 4.71 -10.94
C LEU A 92 0.35 3.85 -12.20
N ASP A 93 0.74 4.43 -13.34
CA ASP A 93 1.00 3.71 -14.60
C ASP A 93 2.03 2.58 -14.39
N PHE A 94 3.01 2.78 -13.51
CA PHE A 94 4.01 1.77 -13.14
C PHE A 94 3.41 0.47 -12.58
N ILE A 95 2.21 0.51 -11.98
CA ILE A 95 1.51 -0.68 -11.48
C ILE A 95 0.96 -1.51 -12.65
N GLN A 96 0.41 -0.83 -13.65
CA GLN A 96 -0.10 -1.49 -14.87
C GLN A 96 1.03 -2.07 -15.70
N GLU A 97 2.13 -1.31 -15.83
CA GLU A 97 3.32 -1.70 -16.58
C GLU A 97 4.24 -2.71 -15.85
N LYS A 98 3.87 -3.13 -14.63
CA LYS A 98 4.63 -4.09 -13.81
C LYS A 98 6.05 -3.64 -13.49
N GLN A 99 6.24 -2.32 -13.38
CA GLN A 99 7.53 -1.68 -13.09
C GLN A 99 7.70 -1.48 -11.59
N ASN A 100 8.92 -1.67 -11.09
CA ASN A 100 9.23 -1.44 -9.68
C ASN A 100 9.55 0.03 -9.41
N VAL A 101 9.44 0.45 -8.16
CA VAL A 101 9.89 1.77 -7.69
C VAL A 101 10.88 1.56 -6.55
N LEU A 102 12.09 2.09 -6.68
CA LEU A 102 13.12 1.98 -5.65
C LEU A 102 13.42 3.36 -5.10
N LEU A 103 13.08 3.57 -3.84
CA LEU A 103 13.30 4.79 -3.08
C LEU A 103 14.58 4.61 -2.25
N ILE A 104 15.70 5.16 -2.70
CA ILE A 104 17.02 4.89 -2.12
C ILE A 104 17.63 6.18 -1.59
N GLY A 105 18.05 6.22 -0.32
CA GLY A 105 18.76 7.37 0.22
C GLY A 105 18.71 7.50 1.74
N SER A 106 19.28 8.57 2.28
CA SER A 106 19.48 8.77 3.72
C SER A 106 18.19 8.69 4.55
N PRO A 107 18.26 8.29 5.83
CA PRO A 107 17.09 8.26 6.71
C PRO A 107 16.40 9.63 6.83
N GLY A 108 15.08 9.62 7.02
CA GLY A 108 14.30 10.84 7.26
C GLY A 108 14.00 11.69 6.02
N THR A 109 14.31 11.25 4.80
CA THR A 109 14.07 12.01 3.56
C THR A 109 12.69 11.80 2.92
N GLY A 110 11.79 11.07 3.58
CA GLY A 110 10.41 10.86 3.09
C GLY A 110 10.15 9.57 2.29
N LYS A 111 11.10 8.63 2.23
CA LYS A 111 10.97 7.36 1.49
C LYS A 111 9.69 6.59 1.85
N THR A 112 9.55 6.24 3.13
CA THR A 112 8.40 5.50 3.64
C THR A 112 7.10 6.27 3.43
N HIS A 113 7.11 7.60 3.61
CA HIS A 113 5.93 8.46 3.37
C HIS A 113 5.49 8.38 1.90
N ILE A 114 6.41 8.54 0.94
CA ILE A 114 6.10 8.42 -0.48
C ILE A 114 5.55 7.02 -0.80
N ALA A 115 6.17 5.97 -0.26
CA ALA A 115 5.75 4.59 -0.48
C ALA A 115 4.33 4.33 0.04
N ILE A 116 4.02 4.75 1.28
CA ILE A 116 2.68 4.65 1.87
C ILE A 116 1.68 5.49 1.10
N GLY A 117 2.03 6.74 0.75
CA GLY A 117 1.15 7.64 0.01
C GLY A 117 0.77 7.07 -1.37
N LEU A 118 1.74 6.57 -2.13
CA LEU A 118 1.49 5.86 -3.39
C LEU A 118 0.63 4.60 -3.18
N GLY A 119 0.87 3.86 -2.09
CA GLY A 119 0.05 2.71 -1.71
C GLY A 119 -1.40 3.06 -1.42
N ILE A 120 -1.65 4.18 -0.74
CA ILE A 120 -3.00 4.67 -0.46
C ILE A 120 -3.69 5.09 -1.75
N GLU A 121 -3.03 5.86 -2.62
CA GLU A 121 -3.56 6.22 -3.94
C GLU A 121 -3.88 4.97 -4.77
N ALA A 122 -3.02 3.95 -4.72
CA ALA A 122 -3.27 2.67 -5.39
C ALA A 122 -4.50 1.94 -4.83
N CYS A 123 -4.70 1.92 -3.51
CA CYS A 123 -5.92 1.37 -2.93
C CYS A 123 -7.18 2.15 -3.35
N LEU A 124 -7.10 3.48 -3.45
CA LEU A 124 -8.20 4.34 -3.90
C LEU A 124 -8.51 4.10 -5.39
N ALA A 125 -7.50 3.85 -6.21
CA ALA A 125 -7.62 3.46 -7.62
C ALA A 125 -8.09 1.99 -7.82
N GLY A 126 -8.29 1.23 -6.73
CA GLY A 126 -8.85 -0.11 -6.77
C GLY A 126 -7.85 -1.26 -6.71
N TYR A 127 -6.55 -0.97 -6.64
CA TYR A 127 -5.48 -1.98 -6.55
C TYR A 127 -5.40 -2.61 -5.15
N LYS A 128 -5.05 -3.91 -5.13
CA LYS A 128 -4.72 -4.63 -3.89
C LYS A 128 -3.27 -4.36 -3.53
N VAL A 129 -3.06 -3.72 -2.39
CA VAL A 129 -1.74 -3.37 -1.89
C VAL A 129 -1.40 -4.21 -0.67
N PHE A 130 -0.13 -4.51 -0.46
CA PHE A 130 0.40 -5.09 0.77
C PHE A 130 1.65 -4.35 1.20
N PHE A 131 1.64 -3.80 2.41
CA PHE A 131 2.77 -3.14 3.04
C PHE A 131 3.38 -4.08 4.10
N THR A 132 4.70 -4.15 4.12
CA THR A 132 5.48 -4.81 5.15
C THR A 132 6.87 -4.19 5.25
N THR A 133 7.49 -4.24 6.42
CA THR A 133 8.95 -4.07 6.51
C THR A 133 9.63 -5.36 6.03
N VAL A 134 10.89 -5.27 5.59
CA VAL A 134 11.66 -6.46 5.20
C VAL A 134 11.77 -7.46 6.37
N SER A 135 12.05 -6.95 7.57
CA SER A 135 12.19 -7.78 8.77
C SER A 135 10.90 -8.54 9.11
N SER A 136 9.75 -7.86 9.07
CA SER A 136 8.45 -8.48 9.28
C SER A 136 8.13 -9.53 8.22
N LEU A 137 8.48 -9.27 6.95
CA LEU A 137 8.26 -10.22 5.87
C LEU A 137 9.09 -11.48 6.07
N VAL A 138 10.39 -11.34 6.34
CA VAL A 138 11.29 -12.48 6.57
C VAL A 138 10.79 -13.34 7.74
N ASN A 139 10.38 -12.72 8.84
CA ASN A 139 9.82 -13.45 9.98
C ASN A 139 8.54 -14.20 9.60
N GLN A 140 7.61 -13.54 8.91
CA GLN A 140 6.36 -14.16 8.47
C GLN A 140 6.60 -15.34 7.51
N LEU A 141 7.61 -15.24 6.64
CA LEU A 141 8.00 -16.32 5.73
C LEU A 141 8.56 -17.53 6.49
N LYS A 142 9.42 -17.29 7.49
CA LYS A 142 9.97 -18.36 8.34
C LYS A 142 8.90 -19.06 9.16
N GLU A 143 8.01 -18.29 9.79
CA GLU A 143 6.86 -18.83 10.54
C GLU A 143 5.97 -19.67 9.62
N SER A 144 5.59 -19.14 8.44
CA SER A 144 4.76 -19.86 7.49
C SER A 144 5.42 -21.14 6.98
N ARG A 145 6.74 -21.17 6.86
CA ARG A 145 7.49 -22.39 6.50
C ARG A 145 7.45 -23.42 7.63
N SER A 146 7.68 -23.00 8.86
CA SER A 146 7.62 -23.85 10.07
C SER A 146 6.23 -24.48 10.24
N GLU A 147 5.18 -23.69 10.05
CA GLU A 147 3.77 -24.11 10.16
C GLU A 147 3.25 -24.87 8.92
N ARG A 148 4.07 -25.06 7.88
CA ARG A 148 3.68 -25.68 6.60
C ARG A 148 2.55 -24.93 5.87
N THR A 149 2.42 -23.62 6.09
CA THR A 149 1.44 -22.73 5.46
C THR A 149 2.04 -21.84 4.37
N LEU A 150 3.35 -21.95 4.10
CA LEU A 150 4.09 -21.12 3.12
C LEU A 150 3.41 -21.03 1.75
N ARG A 151 2.94 -22.16 1.21
CA ARG A 151 2.24 -22.17 -0.09
C ARG A 151 0.95 -21.34 -0.07
N SER A 152 0.23 -21.32 1.04
CA SER A 152 -0.98 -20.50 1.20
C SER A 152 -0.61 -19.01 1.23
N PHE A 153 0.49 -18.68 1.92
CA PHE A 153 1.03 -17.32 1.93
C PHE A 153 1.44 -16.87 0.52
N GLU A 154 2.20 -17.69 -0.21
CA GLU A 154 2.63 -17.41 -1.59
C GLU A 154 1.44 -17.13 -2.52
N LEU A 155 0.41 -18.00 -2.50
CA LEU A 155 -0.81 -17.82 -3.30
C LEU A 155 -1.60 -16.55 -2.94
N LYS A 156 -1.49 -16.08 -1.69
CA LYS A 156 -2.07 -14.80 -1.27
C LYS A 156 -1.19 -13.65 -1.75
N PHE A 157 0.12 -13.78 -1.61
CA PHE A 157 1.11 -12.78 -1.96
C PHE A 157 1.11 -12.43 -3.46
N GLU A 158 0.90 -13.42 -4.32
CA GLU A 158 0.76 -13.25 -5.77
C GLU A 158 -0.48 -12.42 -6.18
N LYS A 159 -1.51 -12.35 -5.34
CA LYS A 159 -2.76 -11.62 -5.64
C LYS A 159 -2.64 -10.10 -5.42
N TYR A 160 -1.54 -9.62 -4.83
CA TYR A 160 -1.32 -8.20 -4.64
C TYR A 160 -0.78 -7.56 -5.91
N ASP A 161 -1.48 -6.53 -6.39
CA ASP A 161 -1.08 -5.73 -7.54
C ASP A 161 0.19 -4.93 -7.22
N LEU A 162 0.30 -4.46 -5.98
CA LEU A 162 1.44 -3.71 -5.46
C LEU A 162 1.89 -4.28 -4.11
N VAL A 163 3.18 -4.52 -3.96
CA VAL A 163 3.80 -4.82 -2.66
C VAL A 163 4.75 -3.69 -2.30
N ILE A 164 4.67 -3.18 -1.09
CA ILE A 164 5.59 -2.18 -0.54
C ILE A 164 6.44 -2.89 0.50
N ILE A 165 7.75 -2.89 0.26
CA ILE A 165 8.76 -3.44 1.15
C ILE A 165 9.60 -2.31 1.69
N ASP A 166 9.37 -2.00 2.96
CA ASP A 166 10.01 -0.89 3.64
C ASP A 166 11.26 -1.34 4.42
N GLU A 167 12.23 -0.44 4.59
CA GLU A 167 13.38 -0.60 5.47
C GLU A 167 14.40 -1.69 5.06
N LEU A 168 14.64 -1.87 3.76
CA LEU A 168 15.74 -2.71 3.31
C LEU A 168 17.09 -2.07 3.65
N GLY A 169 17.87 -2.69 4.54
CA GLY A 169 19.21 -2.21 4.92
C GLY A 169 19.44 -1.89 6.40
N TYR A 170 18.45 -2.12 7.26
CA TYR A 170 18.62 -1.91 8.71
C TYR A 170 19.05 -3.16 9.49
N ILE A 171 18.64 -4.36 9.04
CA ILE A 171 18.90 -5.61 9.74
C ILE A 171 19.46 -6.62 8.74
N SER A 172 20.56 -7.26 9.10
CA SER A 172 21.13 -8.40 8.36
C SER A 172 20.30 -9.66 8.58
N PHE A 173 20.13 -10.48 7.55
CA PHE A 173 19.37 -11.73 7.66
C PHE A 173 20.31 -12.94 7.74
N ASP A 174 19.84 -14.02 8.36
CA ASP A 174 20.48 -15.31 8.17
C ASP A 174 20.26 -15.81 6.73
N LYS A 175 21.03 -16.83 6.34
CA LYS A 175 20.98 -17.40 4.99
C LYS A 175 19.56 -17.80 4.57
N GLU A 176 18.81 -18.43 5.47
CA GLU A 176 17.44 -18.83 5.19
C GLU A 176 16.53 -17.62 4.91
N GLY A 177 16.60 -16.56 5.71
CA GLY A 177 15.81 -15.35 5.52
C GLY A 177 16.13 -14.66 4.19
N ALA A 178 17.41 -14.59 3.84
CA ALA A 178 17.88 -14.05 2.56
C ALA A 178 17.31 -14.84 1.35
N GLU A 179 17.38 -16.16 1.39
CA GLU A 179 16.84 -17.05 0.34
C GLU A 179 15.32 -16.94 0.21
N LEU A 180 14.60 -16.88 1.33
CA LEU A 180 13.14 -16.72 1.34
C LEU A 180 12.73 -15.37 0.74
N LEU A 181 13.37 -14.27 1.16
CA LEU A 181 13.12 -12.94 0.63
C LEU A 181 13.41 -12.86 -0.87
N PHE A 182 14.55 -13.41 -1.31
CA PHE A 182 14.94 -13.49 -2.71
C PHE A 182 13.88 -14.19 -3.55
N THR A 183 13.40 -15.36 -3.08
CA THR A 183 12.40 -16.16 -3.79
C THR A 183 11.12 -15.35 -4.00
N HIS A 184 10.62 -14.71 -2.94
CA HIS A 184 9.36 -13.96 -3.00
C HIS A 184 9.44 -12.71 -3.87
N LEU A 185 10.55 -11.96 -3.78
CA LEU A 185 10.76 -10.78 -4.62
C LEU A 185 10.97 -11.15 -6.09
N SER A 186 11.72 -12.22 -6.34
CA SER A 186 11.99 -12.72 -7.69
C SER A 186 10.74 -13.20 -8.39
N LEU A 187 9.80 -13.83 -7.68
CA LEU A 187 8.52 -14.27 -8.24
C LEU A 187 7.65 -13.11 -8.73
N ARG A 188 7.85 -11.91 -8.16
CA ARG A 188 7.10 -10.71 -8.54
C ARG A 188 7.74 -9.92 -9.67
N ALA A 189 9.06 -9.96 -9.81
CA ALA A 189 9.79 -9.22 -10.83
C ALA A 189 9.21 -9.47 -12.24
N GLY A 190 8.77 -8.41 -12.91
CA GLY A 190 8.14 -8.45 -14.23
C GLY A 190 6.69 -8.99 -14.27
N ARG A 191 6.11 -9.39 -13.13
CA ARG A 191 4.71 -9.87 -13.02
C ARG A 191 3.80 -8.93 -12.24
N ALA A 192 4.32 -8.29 -11.21
CA ALA A 192 3.60 -7.37 -10.34
C ALA A 192 4.57 -6.35 -9.73
N SER A 193 4.10 -5.12 -9.52
CA SER A 193 4.97 -4.03 -9.11
C SER A 193 5.35 -4.14 -7.63
N THR A 194 6.56 -3.71 -7.33
CA THR A 194 7.09 -3.64 -5.97
C THR A 194 7.68 -2.26 -5.72
N ILE A 195 7.34 -1.63 -4.59
CA ILE A 195 8.05 -0.47 -4.07
C ILE A 195 9.03 -0.97 -3.01
N VAL A 196 10.29 -0.58 -3.12
CA VAL A 196 11.31 -0.87 -2.12
C VAL A 196 11.85 0.43 -1.56
N THR A 197 11.94 0.56 -0.24
CA THR A 197 12.69 1.64 0.39
C THR A 197 14.00 1.10 0.97
N SER A 198 15.09 1.83 0.77
CA SER A 198 16.39 1.47 1.35
C SER A 198 17.19 2.70 1.75
N ASN A 199 17.93 2.57 2.84
CA ASN A 199 18.97 3.51 3.25
C ASN A 199 20.35 3.15 2.70
N LEU A 200 20.49 1.98 2.07
CA LEU A 200 21.72 1.49 1.48
C LEU A 200 21.69 1.61 -0.04
N SER A 201 22.83 1.95 -0.63
CA SER A 201 23.05 1.83 -2.07
C SER A 201 23.14 0.35 -2.48
N PHE A 202 22.94 0.05 -3.75
CA PHE A 202 22.87 -1.32 -4.27
C PHE A 202 24.13 -2.14 -4.03
N ASP A 203 25.30 -1.49 -4.13
CA ASP A 203 26.61 -2.09 -3.83
C ASP A 203 26.72 -2.58 -2.37
N ARG A 204 25.92 -2.00 -1.47
CA ARG A 204 25.90 -2.35 -0.04
C ARG A 204 24.84 -3.37 0.33
N TRP A 205 24.02 -3.83 -0.62
CA TRP A 205 23.02 -4.87 -0.32
C TRP A 205 23.66 -6.22 -0.01
N GLU A 206 24.92 -6.44 -0.41
CA GLU A 206 25.68 -7.63 -0.03
C GLU A 206 25.84 -7.76 1.49
N GLU A 207 25.88 -6.63 2.21
CA GLU A 207 25.90 -6.59 3.68
C GLU A 207 24.63 -7.16 4.32
N ILE A 208 23.52 -7.20 3.58
CA ILE A 208 22.22 -7.70 4.05
C ILE A 208 22.05 -9.19 3.74
N PHE A 209 22.38 -9.57 2.49
CA PHE A 209 22.10 -10.89 1.96
C PHE A 209 23.25 -11.88 2.18
N HIS A 210 24.48 -11.39 2.45
CA HIS A 210 25.68 -12.20 2.67
C HIS A 210 26.01 -13.22 1.57
N ASP A 211 25.47 -13.01 0.37
CA ASP A 211 25.70 -13.82 -0.82
C ASP A 211 25.76 -12.87 -2.04
N PRO A 212 26.96 -12.66 -2.62
CA PRO A 212 27.13 -11.74 -3.75
C PRO A 212 26.33 -12.14 -4.98
N VAL A 213 26.20 -13.45 -5.23
CA VAL A 213 25.51 -13.99 -6.42
C VAL A 213 24.01 -13.75 -6.29
N LEU A 214 23.44 -14.06 -5.13
CA LEU A 214 22.03 -13.82 -4.83
C LEU A 214 21.71 -12.33 -4.83
N THR A 215 22.57 -11.49 -4.26
CA THR A 215 22.42 -10.02 -4.24
C THR A 215 22.41 -9.43 -5.64
N ALA A 216 23.37 -9.84 -6.49
CA ALA A 216 23.46 -9.39 -7.87
C ALA A 216 22.21 -9.79 -8.67
N ALA A 217 21.77 -11.05 -8.52
CA ALA A 217 20.57 -11.55 -9.19
C ALA A 217 19.29 -10.83 -8.74
N LEU A 218 19.16 -10.49 -7.45
CA LEU A 218 18.02 -9.74 -6.95
C LEU A 218 18.01 -8.30 -7.47
N THR A 219 19.17 -7.65 -7.42
CA THR A 219 19.34 -6.26 -7.87
C THR A 219 18.99 -6.14 -9.35
N ASP A 220 19.49 -7.05 -10.19
CA ASP A 220 19.16 -7.11 -11.62
C ASP A 220 17.64 -7.18 -11.84
N ARG A 221 16.98 -8.13 -11.16
CA ARG A 221 15.53 -8.35 -11.28
C ARG A 221 14.70 -7.15 -10.80
N LEU A 222 15.11 -6.50 -9.72
CA LEU A 222 14.36 -5.38 -9.15
C LEU A 222 14.57 -4.08 -9.94
N THR A 223 15.77 -3.88 -10.50
CA THR A 223 16.12 -2.65 -11.22
C THR A 223 15.76 -2.68 -12.71
N HIS A 224 15.52 -3.87 -13.26
CA HIS A 224 15.06 -4.02 -14.64
C HIS A 224 13.72 -3.28 -14.87
N ARG A 225 13.76 -2.23 -15.71
CA ARG A 225 12.64 -1.33 -16.02
C ARG A 225 11.98 -0.74 -14.77
N ALA A 226 12.79 -0.27 -13.82
CA ALA A 226 12.32 0.32 -12.57
C ALA A 226 12.52 1.84 -12.51
N TYR A 227 11.68 2.50 -11.70
CA TYR A 227 11.88 3.89 -11.31
C TYR A 227 12.85 3.96 -10.13
N MET A 228 14.07 4.40 -10.42
CA MET A 228 15.07 4.73 -9.40
C MET A 228 14.84 6.14 -8.89
N VAL A 229 14.49 6.29 -7.62
CA VAL A 229 14.23 7.58 -6.99
C VAL A 229 15.28 7.82 -5.92
N ASP A 230 16.17 8.77 -6.21
CA ASP A 230 17.24 9.16 -5.28
C ASP A 230 16.68 10.11 -4.21
N MET A 231 16.73 9.65 -2.97
CA MET A 231 16.12 10.26 -1.81
C MET A 231 17.21 10.86 -0.92
N VAL A 232 18.10 11.65 -1.54
CA VAL A 232 19.24 12.31 -0.89
C VAL A 232 18.85 13.75 -0.55
N GLY A 233 18.86 14.08 0.74
CA GLY A 233 18.46 15.40 1.22
C GLY A 233 18.51 15.48 2.75
N PRO A 234 18.16 16.66 3.32
CA PRO A 234 18.06 16.82 4.77
C PRO A 234 16.95 15.92 5.34
N SER A 235 17.14 15.48 6.59
CA SER A 235 16.11 14.71 7.30
C SER A 235 14.98 15.63 7.76
N TYR A 236 13.75 15.34 7.33
CA TYR A 236 12.54 16.01 7.79
C TYR A 236 12.43 15.93 9.31
N ARG A 237 12.69 14.75 9.90
CA ARG A 237 12.63 14.54 11.35
C ARG A 237 13.56 15.49 12.12
N ILE A 238 14.75 15.79 11.57
CA ILE A 238 15.69 16.73 12.19
C ILE A 238 15.20 18.17 12.04
N LEU A 239 14.66 18.53 10.87
CA LEU A 239 14.10 19.87 10.64
C LEU A 239 12.93 20.14 11.58
N ASP A 240 11.98 19.21 11.66
CA ASP A 240 10.84 19.30 12.58
C ASP A 240 11.29 19.42 14.04
N THR A 241 12.35 18.71 14.42
CA THR A 241 12.93 18.80 15.78
C THR A 241 13.55 20.17 16.04
N LYS A 242 14.21 20.78 15.04
CA LYS A 242 14.76 22.14 15.17
C LYS A 242 13.66 23.18 15.30
N GLU A 243 12.64 23.12 14.44
CA GLU A 243 11.47 24.01 14.50
C GLU A 243 10.75 23.88 15.86
N TRP A 244 10.59 22.66 16.38
CA TRP A 244 10.00 22.45 17.71
C TRP A 244 10.84 23.07 18.83
N LEU A 245 12.17 22.93 18.79
CA LEU A 245 13.07 23.53 19.79
C LEU A 245 13.03 25.05 19.75
N GLU A 246 13.02 25.66 18.55
CA GLU A 246 12.92 27.10 18.37
C GLU A 246 11.59 27.66 18.90
N ASN A 247 10.49 26.94 18.68
CA ASN A 247 9.15 27.33 19.15
C ASN A 247 8.91 27.05 20.65
N SER A 248 9.67 26.12 21.25
CA SER A 248 9.53 25.73 22.66
C SER A 248 10.45 26.50 23.61
N GLN A 249 11.32 27.37 23.09
CA GLN A 249 12.19 28.26 23.89
C GLN A 249 11.54 29.63 24.19
N VAL A 250 10.20 29.70 24.27
CA VAL A 250 9.43 30.86 24.74
C VAL A 250 8.76 30.55 26.08
#